data_AF-A0A2E4JAV2-F1
#
_entry.id   AF-A0A2E4JAV2-F1
#
_cell.length_a   1.000
_cell.length_b   1.000
_cell.length_c   1.000
_cell.angle_alpha   90.00
_cell.angle_beta   90.00
_cell.angle_gamma   90.00
#
_symmetry.space_group_name_H-M   'P 1'
#
loop_
_entity.id
_entity.type
_entity.pdbx_description
1 polymer ?
#
loop_
_entity_poly.entity_id
_entity_poly.type
_entity_poly.pdbx_seq_one_letter_code
_entity_poly.pdbx_strand_id
1 'polypeptide(L)'
;MNGKLKSLIMTTLMIASAMAGCLSDDSSSSVDLDDADGGYEYASNVDNHRMLMGDVCDIKDLSGAYDWDGVKDIYENGEYAEKSDGSYRTLDGFAAASGKNHAYDTYYGADGSWDLFVSAAIEGTGVFADESDIVRDQVVEKGIQNGIMTAYAIHELNAAIIKAEAGNWGPDDAQHAWDEGWAFYHGPDDSGADFDGCGPYATADKRAGNFGTDNADGTAAANVATLAAMNAGLTAMQNEDMQGLVDARDEVLKNIVIVYSQASVRYASKMTDDLATGDADDYDKHQAEGHAFFRVIEAYVADHTDACYNNQTHGMAYIGASAAATCDAFTWTQYQGQGDYMCYNTVVHMVYAEATTEEICNGFASMFPGSGMPGYYADYGASQIVNIFDLSDDGDATADYEAHVRMYLQPAWDAFGITSDDIGALV
;
A
#
# COMPACT_ATOMS: atom_id res chain seq x y z
N MET A 1 -15.09 3.08 -30.06
CA MET A 1 -13.61 2.96 -30.02
C MET A 1 -13.17 3.31 -28.61
N ASN A 2 -12.38 2.42 -28.01
CA ASN A 2 -11.68 2.51 -26.71
C ASN A 2 -12.50 2.60 -25.40
N GLY A 3 -13.12 1.47 -25.05
CA GLY A 3 -13.32 1.05 -23.64
C GLY A 3 -12.24 0.09 -23.13
N LYS A 4 -11.19 -0.16 -23.93
CA LYS A 4 -10.03 -1.01 -23.58
C LYS A 4 -8.77 -0.21 -23.20
N LEU A 5 -8.90 1.11 -22.99
CA LEU A 5 -7.77 2.01 -22.71
C LEU A 5 -7.74 2.53 -21.27
N LYS A 6 -8.61 2.05 -20.38
CA LYS A 6 -8.63 2.46 -18.97
C LYS A 6 -8.32 1.34 -17.97
N SER A 7 -8.35 0.07 -18.39
CA SER A 7 -7.82 -1.05 -17.60
C SER A 7 -6.33 -1.33 -17.89
N LEU A 8 -5.66 -0.37 -18.53
CA LEU A 8 -4.24 -0.38 -18.92
C LEU A 8 -3.54 0.89 -18.40
N ILE A 9 -4.03 1.44 -17.28
CA ILE A 9 -3.44 2.61 -16.61
C ILE A 9 -2.48 2.11 -15.52
N MET A 10 -1.55 1.25 -15.92
CA MET A 10 -0.27 1.10 -15.24
C MET A 10 0.84 0.75 -16.25
N THR A 11 0.73 1.24 -17.51
CA THR A 11 1.74 0.97 -18.55
C THR A 11 2.05 2.17 -19.44
N THR A 12 1.60 3.40 -19.17
CA THR A 12 2.09 4.54 -20.00
C THR A 12 2.03 5.91 -19.30
N LEU A 13 3.03 6.21 -18.45
CA LEU A 13 3.91 7.38 -18.62
C LEU A 13 5.08 7.38 -17.61
N MET A 14 5.80 6.27 -17.43
CA MET A 14 7.11 6.32 -16.75
C MET A 14 8.16 6.84 -17.75
N ILE A 15 8.26 8.17 -17.86
CA ILE A 15 9.33 8.81 -18.62
C ILE A 15 10.63 8.60 -17.85
N ALA A 16 11.40 7.61 -18.31
CA ALA A 16 12.84 7.42 -18.16
C ALA A 16 13.52 8.17 -16.99
N SER A 17 13.72 7.46 -15.89
CA SER A 17 14.88 7.68 -15.01
C SER A 17 15.63 6.36 -14.82
N ALA A 18 16.09 5.76 -15.93
CA ALA A 18 17.01 4.62 -15.92
C ALA A 18 18.45 5.01 -15.47
N MET A 19 18.61 5.97 -14.55
CA MET A 19 19.91 6.57 -14.19
C MET A 19 20.00 6.99 -12.71
N ALA A 20 19.18 6.47 -11.80
CA ALA A 20 19.27 6.83 -10.37
C ALA A 20 20.00 5.79 -9.49
N GLY A 21 20.31 4.59 -9.99
CA GLY A 21 21.06 3.56 -9.22
C GLY A 21 22.31 2.99 -9.91
N CYS A 22 22.41 3.11 -11.25
CA CYS A 22 23.58 2.63 -11.96
C CYS A 22 24.69 3.68 -11.91
N LEU A 23 25.67 3.49 -11.02
CA LEU A 23 27.09 3.92 -11.07
C LEU A 23 27.62 4.18 -9.65
N SER A 24 27.57 3.18 -8.78
CA SER A 24 28.52 3.02 -7.68
C SER A 24 29.11 1.63 -7.81
N ASP A 25 30.43 1.56 -7.93
CA ASP A 25 31.20 0.33 -7.91
C ASP A 25 31.11 -0.22 -6.46
N ASP A 26 30.02 -0.93 -6.17
CA ASP A 26 29.63 -1.40 -4.82
C ASP A 26 30.42 -2.63 -4.34
N SER A 27 31.60 -2.86 -4.91
CA SER A 27 32.49 -3.94 -4.49
C SER A 27 33.34 -3.56 -3.26
N SER A 28 32.67 -3.24 -2.15
CA SER A 28 33.07 -3.53 -0.75
C SER A 28 32.36 -2.62 0.25
N SER A 29 31.12 -2.99 0.62
CA SER A 29 30.71 -2.75 2.01
C SER A 29 31.47 -3.75 2.90
N SER A 30 31.81 -3.41 4.15
CA SER A 30 32.48 -4.36 5.06
C SER A 30 31.56 -5.46 5.59
N VAL A 31 30.31 -5.49 5.11
CA VAL A 31 29.26 -6.43 5.50
C VAL A 31 29.27 -7.57 4.49
N ASP A 32 29.40 -8.79 5.01
CA ASP A 32 29.44 -10.05 4.28
C ASP A 32 28.35 -10.92 4.92
N LEU A 33 27.17 -10.88 4.30
CA LEU A 33 26.00 -11.66 4.72
C LEU A 33 25.93 -12.92 3.86
N ASP A 34 25.11 -13.89 4.25
CA ASP A 34 24.89 -15.04 3.38
C ASP A 34 24.06 -14.69 2.13
N ASP A 35 24.06 -15.59 1.14
CA ASP A 35 23.44 -15.34 -0.17
C ASP A 35 21.90 -15.54 -0.15
N ALA A 36 21.24 -15.64 1.01
CA ALA A 36 19.81 -15.94 1.07
C ALA A 36 19.10 -15.47 2.34
N ASP A 37 17.87 -14.95 2.22
CA ASP A 37 17.02 -14.61 3.36
C ASP A 37 15.64 -15.25 3.24
N GLY A 38 15.12 -15.81 4.34
CA GLY A 38 13.71 -16.19 4.41
C GLY A 38 13.28 -17.21 3.35
N GLY A 39 14.25 -17.97 2.80
CA GLY A 39 14.03 -18.94 1.72
C GLY A 39 14.13 -18.39 0.29
N TYR A 40 14.60 -17.15 0.11
CA TYR A 40 14.93 -16.55 -1.18
C TYR A 40 16.46 -16.51 -1.37
N GLU A 41 16.98 -17.07 -2.45
CA GLU A 41 18.40 -17.00 -2.81
C GLU A 41 18.65 -15.81 -3.76
N TYR A 42 19.53 -14.88 -3.36
CA TYR A 42 19.85 -13.70 -4.16
C TYR A 42 20.68 -14.05 -5.40
N ALA A 43 20.42 -13.37 -6.52
CA ALA A 43 21.21 -13.50 -7.74
C ALA A 43 22.37 -12.48 -7.84
N SER A 44 22.37 -11.49 -6.96
CA SER A 44 23.31 -10.39 -6.88
C SER A 44 23.62 -10.03 -5.42
N ASN A 45 24.71 -9.31 -5.16
CA ASN A 45 25.00 -8.85 -3.80
C ASN A 45 24.15 -7.62 -3.47
N VAL A 46 23.26 -7.75 -2.48
CA VAL A 46 22.42 -6.66 -1.95
C VAL A 46 22.62 -6.44 -0.44
N ASP A 47 23.75 -6.88 0.10
CA ASP A 47 24.02 -6.89 1.56
C ASP A 47 23.88 -5.50 2.18
N ASN A 48 24.39 -4.48 1.48
CA ASN A 48 24.29 -3.11 1.94
C ASN A 48 22.85 -2.58 1.99
N HIS A 49 21.96 -3.06 1.11
CA HIS A 49 20.54 -2.69 1.14
C HIS A 49 19.81 -3.38 2.29
N ARG A 50 20.13 -4.66 2.55
CA ARG A 50 19.59 -5.43 3.68
C ARG A 50 19.85 -4.72 5.01
N MET A 51 21.02 -4.11 5.18
CA MET A 51 21.40 -3.42 6.42
C MET A 51 20.54 -2.19 6.79
N LEU A 52 19.76 -1.61 5.86
CA LEU A 52 18.83 -0.51 6.19
C LEU A 52 17.78 -0.93 7.22
N MET A 53 17.54 -2.23 7.37
CA MET A 53 16.64 -2.74 8.40
C MET A 53 17.12 -2.41 9.82
N GLY A 54 18.43 -2.27 10.02
CA GLY A 54 19.00 -1.79 11.28
C GLY A 54 18.61 -0.35 11.58
N ASP A 55 18.67 0.55 10.58
CA ASP A 55 18.22 1.94 10.74
C ASP A 55 16.73 1.99 11.14
N VAL A 56 15.90 1.11 10.55
CA VAL A 56 14.47 1.00 10.89
C VAL A 56 14.26 0.53 12.34
N CYS A 57 15.03 -0.45 12.81
CA CYS A 57 14.96 -0.91 14.20
C CYS A 57 15.34 0.19 15.19
N ASP A 58 16.45 0.90 14.94
CA ASP A 58 16.92 1.93 15.86
C ASP A 58 15.97 3.13 15.87
N ILE A 59 15.43 3.54 14.72
CA ILE A 59 14.40 4.58 14.67
C ILE A 59 13.16 4.17 15.47
N LYS A 60 12.72 2.92 15.38
CA LYS A 60 11.57 2.42 16.15
C LYS A 60 11.81 2.49 17.66
N ASP A 61 13.00 2.14 18.12
CA ASP A 61 13.34 2.23 19.55
C ASP A 61 13.45 3.70 20.01
N LEU A 62 14.03 4.56 19.17
CA LEU A 62 14.18 6.00 19.45
C LEU A 62 12.84 6.73 19.43
N SER A 63 11.94 6.42 18.47
CA SER A 63 10.62 7.03 18.38
C SER A 63 9.75 6.63 19.57
N GLY A 64 9.81 5.36 20.00
CA GLY A 64 9.12 4.89 21.20
C GLY A 64 9.65 5.52 22.50
N ALA A 65 10.90 6.02 22.49
CA ALA A 65 11.49 6.82 23.57
C ALA A 65 11.27 8.33 23.40
N TYR A 66 10.63 8.76 22.32
CA TYR A 66 10.42 10.15 21.90
C TYR A 66 11.73 10.93 21.73
N ASP A 67 12.80 10.25 21.34
CA ASP A 67 14.08 10.86 20.98
C ASP A 67 14.06 11.32 19.52
N TRP A 68 13.35 12.42 19.27
CA TRP A 68 13.17 12.96 17.91
C TRP A 68 14.47 13.42 17.25
N ASP A 69 15.46 13.87 18.05
CA ASP A 69 16.77 14.24 17.53
C ASP A 69 17.52 12.99 17.06
N GLY A 70 17.48 11.89 17.83
CA GLY A 70 18.06 10.60 17.44
C GLY A 70 17.36 9.99 16.22
N VAL A 71 16.03 10.00 16.19
CA VAL A 71 15.24 9.55 15.03
C VAL A 71 15.67 10.32 13.78
N LYS A 72 15.75 11.65 13.87
CA LYS A 72 16.12 12.51 12.75
C LYS A 72 17.54 12.22 12.26
N ASP A 73 18.47 12.03 13.19
CA ASP A 73 19.87 11.73 12.84
C ASP A 73 19.99 10.44 12.02
N ILE A 74 19.39 9.33 12.47
CA ILE A 74 19.42 8.06 11.73
C ILE A 74 18.65 8.18 10.41
N TYR A 75 17.49 8.85 10.40
CA TYR A 75 16.68 9.01 9.20
C TYR A 75 17.45 9.74 8.07
N GLU A 76 18.12 10.85 8.41
CA GLU A 76 18.83 11.70 7.44
C GLU A 76 20.25 11.21 7.14
N ASN A 77 20.94 10.61 8.11
CA ASN A 77 22.38 10.30 8.00
C ASN A 77 22.69 8.80 7.91
N GLY A 78 21.78 7.90 8.30
CA GLY A 78 21.97 6.45 8.33
C GLY A 78 23.03 5.97 9.35
N GLU A 79 22.99 4.69 9.70
CA GLU A 79 23.94 4.08 10.65
C GLU A 79 24.50 2.73 10.18
N TYR A 80 23.70 1.91 9.48
CA TYR A 80 24.06 0.52 9.21
C TYR A 80 24.56 0.25 7.78
N ALA A 81 24.12 1.04 6.80
CA ALA A 81 24.39 0.80 5.37
C ALA A 81 25.50 1.70 4.78
N GLU A 82 26.75 1.52 5.25
CA GLU A 82 27.92 2.31 4.78
C GLU A 82 28.31 1.92 3.33
N LYS A 83 28.46 2.91 2.45
CA LYS A 83 28.94 2.78 1.07
C LYS A 83 30.47 2.81 1.02
N SER A 84 31.03 2.44 -0.12
CA SER A 84 32.48 2.40 -0.33
C SER A 84 33.19 3.77 -0.19
N ASP A 85 32.46 4.87 -0.31
CA ASP A 85 32.98 6.24 -0.13
C ASP A 85 32.90 6.74 1.32
N GLY A 86 32.41 5.91 2.24
CA GLY A 86 32.21 6.23 3.67
C GLY A 86 30.96 7.05 3.97
N SER A 87 30.10 7.31 2.97
CA SER A 87 28.74 7.82 3.20
C SER A 87 27.77 6.66 3.41
N TYR A 88 26.58 6.93 3.97
CA TYR A 88 25.58 5.90 4.21
C TYR A 88 24.46 5.96 3.17
N ARG A 89 23.79 4.82 2.93
CA ARG A 89 22.41 4.81 2.42
C ARG A 89 21.50 5.25 3.57
N THR A 90 20.48 6.03 3.27
CA THR A 90 19.63 6.65 4.31
C THR A 90 18.17 6.49 3.94
N LEU A 91 17.32 6.32 4.96
CA LEU A 91 15.88 6.20 4.77
C LEU A 91 15.28 7.48 4.17
N ASP A 92 15.79 8.66 4.52
CA ASP A 92 15.48 9.94 3.86
C ASP A 92 15.85 9.92 2.38
N GLY A 93 17.08 9.53 2.03
CA GLY A 93 17.56 9.54 0.66
C GLY A 93 16.70 8.69 -0.26
N PHE A 94 16.17 7.59 0.28
CA PHE A 94 15.12 6.82 -0.35
C PHE A 94 13.78 7.60 -0.30
N ALA A 95 13.24 7.95 0.85
CA ALA A 95 11.92 8.55 0.97
C ALA A 95 11.72 9.87 0.18
N ALA A 96 12.75 10.69 -0.03
CA ALA A 96 12.68 12.00 -0.68
C ALA A 96 13.02 12.00 -2.19
N ALA A 97 13.55 10.89 -2.74
CA ALA A 97 14.01 10.87 -4.14
C ALA A 97 12.89 11.13 -5.17
N SER A 98 13.17 11.87 -6.24
CA SER A 98 12.24 12.02 -7.36
C SER A 98 12.31 10.85 -8.35
N GLY A 99 11.28 10.67 -9.18
CA GLY A 99 11.33 9.73 -10.31
C GLY A 99 11.22 8.26 -9.90
N LYS A 100 10.54 7.99 -8.79
CA LYS A 100 10.37 6.65 -8.25
C LYS A 100 9.40 5.82 -9.08
N ASN A 101 9.64 4.51 -9.15
CA ASN A 101 8.84 3.56 -9.90
C ASN A 101 7.63 3.02 -9.10
N HIS A 102 7.05 3.81 -8.20
CA HIS A 102 5.88 3.44 -7.39
C HIS A 102 4.75 4.47 -7.54
N ALA A 103 3.52 4.15 -7.14
CA ALA A 103 2.36 5.00 -7.42
C ALA A 103 2.21 6.23 -6.49
N TYR A 104 2.81 6.19 -5.29
CA TYR A 104 2.53 7.16 -4.22
C TYR A 104 2.73 8.63 -4.62
N ASP A 105 3.87 8.99 -5.22
CA ASP A 105 4.17 10.39 -5.53
C ASP A 105 3.20 10.97 -6.58
N THR A 106 2.79 10.15 -7.55
CA THR A 106 1.77 10.56 -8.53
C THR A 106 0.40 10.69 -7.86
N TYR A 107 0.05 9.75 -6.99
CA TYR A 107 -1.23 9.75 -6.27
C TYR A 107 -1.38 10.97 -5.36
N TYR A 108 -0.37 11.28 -4.53
CA TYR A 108 -0.35 12.46 -3.66
C TYR A 108 0.03 13.75 -4.37
N GLY A 109 0.43 13.68 -5.65
CA GLY A 109 0.83 14.84 -6.45
C GLY A 109 2.10 15.54 -5.92
N ALA A 110 2.98 14.80 -5.26
CA ALA A 110 4.20 15.31 -4.64
C ALA A 110 5.33 14.27 -4.71
N ASP A 111 6.48 14.66 -5.29
CA ASP A 111 7.72 13.88 -5.18
C ASP A 111 8.11 13.74 -3.71
N GLY A 112 8.54 12.54 -3.31
CA GLY A 112 8.90 12.29 -1.91
C GLY A 112 7.70 12.28 -0.96
N SER A 113 6.53 11.86 -1.43
CA SER A 113 5.27 11.89 -0.65
C SER A 113 5.31 11.12 0.68
N TRP A 114 6.21 10.13 0.80
CA TRP A 114 6.48 9.42 2.05
C TRP A 114 7.41 10.20 2.98
N ASP A 115 8.45 10.83 2.46
CA ASP A 115 9.30 11.74 3.24
C ASP A 115 8.46 12.88 3.83
N LEU A 116 7.67 13.57 3.00
CA LEU A 116 6.80 14.66 3.45
C LEU A 116 5.88 14.26 4.61
N PHE A 117 5.42 13.01 4.62
CA PHE A 117 4.55 12.48 5.67
C PHE A 117 5.34 12.14 6.95
N VAL A 118 6.44 11.41 6.82
CA VAL A 118 7.26 10.96 7.96
C VAL A 118 8.02 12.13 8.58
N SER A 119 8.67 12.98 7.78
CA SER A 119 9.40 14.16 8.25
C SER A 119 8.49 15.15 8.97
N ALA A 120 7.22 15.31 8.53
CA ALA A 120 6.26 16.11 9.27
C ALA A 120 6.00 15.54 10.68
N ALA A 121 5.93 14.21 10.84
CA ALA A 121 5.78 13.58 12.15
C ALA A 121 7.05 13.68 12.99
N ILE A 122 8.24 13.44 12.41
CA ILE A 122 9.54 13.62 13.08
C ILE A 122 9.70 15.04 13.61
N GLU A 123 9.28 16.06 12.85
CA GLU A 123 9.43 17.46 13.22
C GLU A 123 8.25 18.04 14.02
N GLY A 124 7.12 17.33 14.10
CA GLY A 124 5.90 17.82 14.74
C GLY A 124 5.30 19.01 14.00
N THR A 125 5.20 18.91 12.68
CA THR A 125 4.70 19.98 11.80
C THR A 125 3.50 19.50 10.96
N GLY A 126 2.89 20.42 10.22
CA GLY A 126 1.76 20.10 9.35
C GLY A 126 0.57 19.58 10.15
N VAL A 127 0.06 18.40 9.77
CA VAL A 127 -1.05 17.72 10.47
C VAL A 127 -0.65 17.16 11.83
N PHE A 128 0.65 17.13 12.14
CA PHE A 128 1.20 16.68 13.42
C PHE A 128 1.61 17.85 14.33
N ALA A 129 1.31 19.08 13.93
CA ALA A 129 1.50 20.23 14.80
C ALA A 129 0.54 20.13 15.98
N ASP A 130 1.09 20.30 17.20
CA ASP A 130 0.37 20.17 18.47
C ASP A 130 -0.13 18.76 18.81
N GLU A 131 0.14 17.75 17.96
CA GLU A 131 -0.15 16.35 18.24
C GLU A 131 0.77 15.76 19.31
N SER A 132 0.29 14.71 19.98
CA SER A 132 1.05 14.05 21.03
C SER A 132 2.26 13.28 20.47
N ASP A 133 3.29 13.08 21.32
CA ASP A 133 4.42 12.22 20.96
C ASP A 133 3.97 10.76 20.70
N ILE A 134 2.89 10.30 21.34
CA ILE A 134 2.28 8.98 21.10
C ILE A 134 1.77 8.87 19.66
N VAL A 135 1.05 9.88 19.18
CA VAL A 135 0.54 9.95 17.79
C VAL A 135 1.70 10.00 16.80
N ARG A 136 2.67 10.88 17.05
CA ARG A 136 3.85 11.06 16.18
C ARG A 136 4.68 9.79 16.08
N ASP A 137 4.86 9.07 17.18
CA ASP A 137 5.56 7.78 17.23
C ASP A 137 4.93 6.75 16.30
N GLN A 138 3.59 6.62 16.29
CA GLN A 138 2.93 5.69 15.40
C GLN A 138 3.18 6.00 13.92
N VAL A 139 3.18 7.28 13.55
CA VAL A 139 3.43 7.70 12.17
C VAL A 139 4.88 7.49 11.78
N VAL A 140 5.83 7.81 12.65
CA VAL A 140 7.27 7.59 12.39
C VAL A 140 7.56 6.10 12.26
N GLU A 141 7.19 5.30 13.26
CA GLU A 141 7.45 3.86 13.26
C GLU A 141 6.78 3.18 12.06
N LYS A 142 5.46 3.36 11.89
CA LYS A 142 4.73 2.64 10.83
C LYS A 142 5.00 3.21 9.46
N GLY A 143 5.13 4.53 9.34
CA GLY A 143 5.44 5.20 8.08
C GLY A 143 6.81 4.79 7.53
N ILE A 144 7.82 4.61 8.40
CA ILE A 144 9.14 4.13 7.97
C ILE A 144 9.11 2.64 7.70
N GLN A 145 8.79 1.82 8.70
CA GLN A 145 8.83 0.35 8.60
C GLN A 145 7.96 -0.18 7.46
N ASN A 146 6.76 0.40 7.27
CA ASN A 146 5.77 -0.14 6.36
C ASN A 146 5.55 0.73 5.13
N GLY A 147 5.56 2.05 5.28
CA GLY A 147 5.39 2.98 4.17
C GLY A 147 6.61 3.00 3.26
N ILE A 148 7.73 3.51 3.78
CA ILE A 148 8.97 3.72 3.02
C ILE A 148 9.52 2.38 2.52
N MET A 149 9.66 1.38 3.39
CA MET A 149 10.25 0.09 2.99
C MET A 149 9.40 -0.64 1.93
N THR A 150 8.07 -0.67 2.09
CA THR A 150 7.20 -1.26 1.06
C THR A 150 7.22 -0.46 -0.24
N ALA A 151 7.26 0.88 -0.15
CA ALA A 151 7.34 1.72 -1.33
C ALA A 151 8.63 1.46 -2.12
N TYR A 152 9.74 1.22 -1.43
CA TYR A 152 11.02 0.87 -2.04
C TYR A 152 11.06 -0.55 -2.59
N ALA A 153 10.48 -1.51 -1.89
CA ALA A 153 10.27 -2.84 -2.45
C ALA A 153 9.52 -2.75 -3.80
N ILE A 154 8.38 -2.06 -3.85
CA ILE A 154 7.61 -1.89 -5.10
C ILE A 154 8.38 -1.09 -6.16
N HIS A 155 9.14 -0.06 -5.75
CA HIS A 155 10.01 0.69 -6.66
C HIS A 155 10.94 -0.27 -7.41
N GLU A 156 11.64 -1.14 -6.68
CA GLU A 156 12.66 -1.99 -7.28
C GLU A 156 12.06 -3.12 -8.11
N LEU A 157 10.94 -3.72 -7.68
CA LEU A 157 10.24 -4.72 -8.52
C LEU A 157 9.77 -4.11 -9.85
N ASN A 158 9.32 -2.85 -9.85
CA ASN A 158 8.96 -2.15 -11.08
C ASN A 158 10.20 -1.72 -11.90
N ALA A 159 11.31 -1.36 -11.23
CA ALA A 159 12.58 -1.09 -11.89
C ALA A 159 13.13 -2.35 -12.60
N ALA A 160 12.98 -3.53 -12.00
CA ALA A 160 13.35 -4.81 -12.61
C ALA A 160 12.59 -5.05 -13.92
N ILE A 161 11.27 -4.80 -13.94
CA ILE A 161 10.45 -4.88 -15.17
C ILE A 161 10.96 -3.90 -16.22
N ILE A 162 11.21 -2.63 -15.86
CA ILE A 162 11.69 -1.60 -16.79
C ILE A 162 13.06 -1.98 -17.38
N LYS A 163 13.98 -2.49 -16.57
CA LYS A 163 15.31 -2.96 -17.01
C LYS A 163 15.18 -4.17 -17.94
N ALA A 164 14.31 -5.12 -17.60
CA ALA A 164 13.99 -6.28 -18.43
C ALA A 164 13.37 -5.89 -19.79
N GLU A 165 12.48 -4.89 -19.83
CA GLU A 165 11.90 -4.35 -21.07
C GLU A 165 12.97 -3.75 -21.99
N ALA A 166 14.03 -3.19 -21.41
CA ALA A 166 15.21 -2.71 -22.12
C ALA A 166 16.17 -3.83 -22.58
N GLY A 167 15.90 -5.09 -22.24
CA GLY A 167 16.72 -6.26 -22.55
C GLY A 167 17.84 -6.52 -21.55
N ASN A 168 17.84 -5.86 -20.39
CA ASN A 168 18.88 -5.95 -19.37
C ASN A 168 18.44 -6.88 -18.23
N TRP A 169 18.42 -8.19 -18.51
CA TRP A 169 17.88 -9.21 -17.60
C TRP A 169 18.85 -9.69 -16.52
N GLY A 170 20.12 -9.28 -16.58
CA GLY A 170 21.20 -9.89 -15.82
C GLY A 170 21.25 -9.56 -14.33
N PRO A 171 22.17 -10.21 -13.58
CA PRO A 171 22.42 -9.99 -12.15
C PRO A 171 22.95 -8.60 -11.80
N ASP A 172 23.45 -7.83 -12.77
CA ASP A 172 23.87 -6.44 -12.56
C ASP A 172 22.75 -5.43 -12.88
N ASP A 173 21.57 -5.91 -13.33
CA ASP A 173 20.48 -5.08 -13.87
C ASP A 173 19.11 -5.45 -13.25
N ALA A 174 18.26 -6.17 -14.00
CA ALA A 174 16.89 -6.48 -13.58
C ALA A 174 16.85 -7.40 -12.36
N GLN A 175 17.71 -8.43 -12.33
CA GLN A 175 17.79 -9.33 -11.18
C GLN A 175 18.30 -8.60 -9.94
N HIS A 176 19.22 -7.64 -10.08
CA HIS A 176 19.67 -6.81 -8.96
C HIS A 176 18.53 -6.01 -8.32
N ALA A 177 17.73 -5.32 -9.13
CA ALA A 177 16.57 -4.60 -8.59
C ALA A 177 15.56 -5.55 -7.96
N TRP A 178 15.33 -6.72 -8.54
CA TRP A 178 14.41 -7.68 -7.93
C TRP A 178 14.91 -8.16 -6.56
N ASP A 179 16.22 -8.41 -6.43
CA ASP A 179 16.88 -8.76 -5.18
C ASP A 179 16.78 -7.63 -4.14
N GLU A 180 17.02 -6.37 -4.54
CA GLU A 180 16.85 -5.19 -3.69
C GLU A 180 15.40 -5.11 -3.17
N GLY A 181 14.41 -5.46 -3.99
CA GLY A 181 13.01 -5.52 -3.58
C GLY A 181 12.76 -6.49 -2.42
N TRP A 182 13.39 -7.66 -2.41
CA TRP A 182 13.30 -8.60 -1.28
C TRP A 182 14.04 -8.07 -0.05
N ALA A 183 15.23 -7.47 -0.25
CA ALA A 183 16.01 -6.87 0.84
C ALA A 183 15.22 -5.79 1.59
N PHE A 184 14.47 -4.94 0.89
CA PHE A 184 13.60 -3.93 1.53
C PHE A 184 12.36 -4.52 2.22
N TYR A 185 11.84 -5.65 1.74
CA TYR A 185 10.62 -6.27 2.30
C TYR A 185 10.91 -7.17 3.51
N HIS A 186 11.94 -8.03 3.41
CA HIS A 186 12.31 -9.02 4.41
C HIS A 186 13.37 -8.49 5.37
N GLY A 187 14.47 -7.96 4.81
CA GLY A 187 15.69 -7.68 5.55
C GLY A 187 16.56 -8.93 5.78
N PRO A 188 17.72 -8.78 6.41
CA PRO A 188 18.66 -9.87 6.69
C PRO A 188 18.21 -10.77 7.85
N ASP A 189 18.45 -12.08 7.74
CA ASP A 189 18.22 -13.09 8.80
C ASP A 189 19.52 -13.68 9.41
N ASP A 190 20.67 -13.18 8.99
CA ASP A 190 21.97 -13.56 9.52
C ASP A 190 22.09 -13.27 11.03
N SER A 191 22.57 -14.23 11.82
CA SER A 191 22.71 -14.09 13.29
C SER A 191 23.48 -12.86 13.82
N GLY A 192 24.27 -12.19 12.97
CA GLY A 192 25.04 -10.97 13.30
C GLY A 192 24.43 -9.66 12.78
N ALA A 193 23.36 -9.76 11.99
CA ALA A 193 22.62 -8.66 11.39
C ALA A 193 21.12 -9.02 11.39
N ASP A 194 20.64 -9.75 12.40
CA ASP A 194 19.25 -10.18 12.51
C ASP A 194 18.42 -9.01 13.04
N PHE A 195 17.71 -8.36 12.12
CA PHE A 195 16.81 -7.24 12.38
C PHE A 195 15.34 -7.70 12.33
N ASP A 196 15.09 -8.95 12.75
CA ASP A 196 13.77 -9.55 12.86
C ASP A 196 12.78 -8.60 13.56
N GLY A 197 11.62 -8.40 12.93
CA GLY A 197 10.57 -7.56 13.49
C GLY A 197 10.50 -6.13 12.96
N CYS A 198 11.50 -5.67 12.21
CA CYS A 198 11.60 -4.28 11.75
C CYS A 198 11.22 -4.09 10.27
N GLY A 199 11.03 -5.15 9.50
CA GLY A 199 10.62 -5.08 8.10
C GLY A 199 9.10 -5.21 7.86
N PRO A 200 8.62 -4.92 6.65
CA PRO A 200 7.26 -5.24 6.21
C PRO A 200 6.87 -6.72 6.42
N TYR A 201 7.81 -7.65 6.23
CA TYR A 201 7.58 -9.08 6.45
C TYR A 201 7.06 -9.38 7.86
N ALA A 202 7.65 -8.76 8.89
CA ALA A 202 7.23 -8.97 10.27
C ALA A 202 5.84 -8.38 10.57
N THR A 203 5.50 -7.26 9.92
CA THR A 203 4.13 -6.72 9.98
C THR A 203 3.15 -7.73 9.41
N ALA A 204 3.45 -8.33 8.26
CA ALA A 204 2.58 -9.32 7.64
C ALA A 204 2.31 -10.51 8.57
N ASP A 205 3.32 -11.08 9.23
CA ASP A 205 3.14 -12.17 10.21
C ASP A 205 2.29 -11.72 11.40
N LYS A 206 2.54 -10.53 11.94
CA LYS A 206 1.75 -9.96 13.05
C LYS A 206 0.28 -9.75 12.66
N ARG A 207 0.00 -9.31 11.43
CA ARG A 207 -1.37 -9.13 10.92
C ARG A 207 -2.03 -10.47 10.67
N ALA A 208 -1.32 -11.42 10.08
CA ALA A 208 -1.85 -12.75 9.85
C ALA A 208 -2.29 -13.44 11.16
N GLY A 209 -1.50 -13.34 12.23
CA GLY A 209 -1.88 -13.83 13.55
C GLY A 209 -3.09 -13.11 14.16
N ASN A 210 -3.39 -11.87 13.77
CA ASN A 210 -4.61 -11.16 14.20
C ASN A 210 -5.84 -11.57 13.41
N PHE A 211 -5.69 -12.14 12.23
CA PHE A 211 -6.79 -12.51 11.32
C PHE A 211 -6.94 -14.03 11.11
N GLY A 212 -6.07 -14.82 11.76
CA GLY A 212 -6.03 -16.27 11.60
C GLY A 212 -5.64 -16.72 10.19
N THR A 213 -4.79 -15.94 9.50
CA THR A 213 -4.30 -16.22 8.15
C THR A 213 -2.83 -16.61 8.13
N ASP A 214 -2.30 -17.06 9.27
CA ASP A 214 -0.95 -17.59 9.44
C ASP A 214 -0.93 -19.12 9.39
N ASN A 215 0.23 -19.67 9.04
CA ASN A 215 0.49 -21.10 9.14
C ASN A 215 0.83 -21.50 10.60
N ALA A 216 1.12 -22.77 10.84
CA ALA A 216 1.42 -23.27 12.19
C ALA A 216 2.70 -22.68 12.82
N ASP A 217 3.59 -22.12 12.00
CA ASP A 217 4.85 -21.50 12.43
C ASP A 217 4.69 -19.99 12.65
N GLY A 218 3.49 -19.43 12.44
CA GLY A 218 3.19 -18.00 12.58
C GLY A 218 3.47 -17.18 11.32
N THR A 219 3.89 -17.81 10.21
CA THR A 219 4.13 -17.10 8.95
C THR A 219 2.83 -16.81 8.24
N ALA A 220 2.65 -15.56 7.81
CA ALA A 220 1.51 -15.12 7.03
C ALA A 220 1.39 -15.92 5.72
N ALA A 221 0.17 -16.32 5.36
CA ALA A 221 -0.11 -16.84 4.02
C ALA A 221 0.35 -15.86 2.92
N ALA A 222 0.21 -14.55 3.18
CA ALA A 222 0.70 -13.49 2.31
C ALA A 222 2.23 -13.50 2.14
N ASN A 223 3.00 -13.78 3.21
CA ASN A 223 4.46 -13.92 3.13
C ASN A 223 4.88 -15.17 2.35
N VAL A 224 4.18 -16.29 2.57
CA VAL A 224 4.41 -17.52 1.79
C VAL A 224 4.16 -17.29 0.30
N ALA A 225 3.07 -16.60 -0.05
CA ALA A 225 2.75 -16.25 -1.43
C ALA A 225 3.74 -15.24 -2.03
N THR A 226 4.16 -14.24 -1.25
CA THR A 226 5.18 -13.26 -1.65
C THR A 226 6.51 -13.94 -1.95
N LEU A 227 7.00 -14.83 -1.07
CA LEU A 227 8.23 -15.59 -1.31
C LEU A 227 8.14 -16.45 -2.59
N ALA A 228 7.01 -17.11 -2.81
CA ALA A 228 6.79 -17.88 -4.02
C ALA A 228 6.82 -16.99 -5.28
N ALA A 229 6.20 -15.81 -5.21
CA ALA A 229 6.22 -14.83 -6.29
C ALA A 229 7.63 -14.27 -6.54
N MET A 230 8.40 -13.97 -5.49
CA MET A 230 9.80 -13.53 -5.63
C MET A 230 10.67 -14.57 -6.34
N ASN A 231 10.58 -15.83 -5.94
CA ASN A 231 11.28 -16.93 -6.62
C ASN A 231 10.82 -17.12 -8.07
N ALA A 232 9.52 -16.97 -8.33
CA ALA A 232 8.95 -17.06 -9.67
C ALA A 232 9.43 -15.91 -10.57
N GLY A 233 9.48 -14.68 -10.06
CA GLY A 233 9.99 -13.51 -10.77
C GLY A 233 11.47 -13.63 -11.10
N LEU A 234 12.29 -14.13 -10.16
CA LEU A 234 13.70 -14.42 -10.43
C LEU A 234 13.86 -15.46 -11.54
N THR A 235 13.10 -16.56 -11.44
CA THR A 235 13.08 -17.61 -12.48
C THR A 235 12.61 -17.06 -13.83
N ALA A 236 11.62 -16.16 -13.84
CA ALA A 236 11.12 -15.54 -15.06
C ALA A 236 12.20 -14.68 -15.72
N MET A 237 12.95 -13.88 -14.96
CA MET A 237 14.07 -13.09 -15.50
C MET A 237 15.20 -13.95 -16.05
N GLN A 238 15.55 -15.05 -15.38
CA GLN A 238 16.55 -16.00 -15.88
C GLN A 238 16.14 -16.66 -17.21
N ASN A 239 14.83 -16.76 -17.46
CA ASN A 239 14.26 -17.28 -18.70
C ASN A 239 13.87 -16.19 -19.71
N GLU A 240 14.13 -14.91 -19.41
CA GLU A 240 13.68 -13.74 -20.18
C GLU A 240 12.15 -13.74 -20.44
N ASP A 241 11.38 -14.23 -19.47
CA ASP A 241 9.91 -14.29 -19.51
C ASP A 241 9.30 -13.03 -18.89
N MET A 242 8.99 -12.06 -19.74
CA MET A 242 8.39 -10.79 -19.30
C MET A 242 7.01 -10.98 -18.65
N GLN A 243 6.19 -11.88 -19.17
CA GLN A 243 4.85 -12.06 -18.59
C GLN A 243 4.95 -12.71 -17.21
N GLY A 244 5.82 -13.72 -17.06
CA GLY A 244 6.09 -14.33 -15.76
C GLY A 244 6.61 -13.34 -14.72
N LEU A 245 7.47 -12.39 -15.12
CA LEU A 245 7.97 -11.34 -14.23
C LEU A 245 6.86 -10.38 -13.80
N VAL A 246 6.02 -9.93 -14.74
CA VAL A 246 4.88 -9.05 -14.44
C VAL A 246 3.87 -9.75 -13.52
N ASP A 247 3.53 -11.01 -13.80
CA ASP A 247 2.61 -11.81 -13.00
C ASP A 247 3.14 -11.99 -11.56
N ALA A 248 4.45 -12.24 -11.41
CA ALA A 248 5.10 -12.32 -10.11
C ALA A 248 5.02 -10.99 -9.34
N ARG A 249 5.30 -9.85 -9.99
CA ARG A 249 5.20 -8.53 -9.37
C ARG A 249 3.77 -8.23 -8.92
N ASP A 250 2.77 -8.54 -9.75
CA ASP A 250 1.36 -8.34 -9.43
C ASP A 250 0.91 -9.19 -8.24
N GLU A 251 1.42 -10.42 -8.11
CA GLU A 251 1.16 -11.27 -6.95
C GLU A 251 1.79 -10.70 -5.67
N VAL A 252 3.02 -10.15 -5.73
CA VAL A 252 3.61 -9.45 -4.57
C VAL A 252 2.76 -8.26 -4.15
N LEU A 253 2.32 -7.43 -5.11
CA LEU A 253 1.46 -6.28 -4.82
C LEU A 253 0.12 -6.70 -4.21
N LYS A 254 -0.50 -7.77 -4.71
CA LYS A 254 -1.74 -8.33 -4.13
C LYS A 254 -1.54 -8.71 -2.66
N ASN A 255 -0.42 -9.35 -2.32
CA ASN A 255 -0.13 -9.75 -0.94
C ASN A 255 0.14 -8.55 -0.02
N ILE A 256 0.78 -7.50 -0.53
CA ILE A 256 0.88 -6.19 0.16
C ILE A 256 -0.52 -5.62 0.43
N VAL A 257 -1.42 -5.65 -0.55
CA VAL A 257 -2.82 -5.18 -0.38
C VAL A 257 -3.54 -5.97 0.71
N ILE A 258 -3.35 -7.30 0.78
CA ILE A 258 -3.93 -8.14 1.84
C ILE A 258 -3.43 -7.69 3.22
N VAL A 259 -2.12 -7.61 3.41
CA VAL A 259 -1.48 -7.31 4.70
C VAL A 259 -1.94 -5.96 5.26
N TYR A 260 -1.94 -4.92 4.42
CA TYR A 260 -2.29 -3.58 4.90
C TYR A 260 -3.80 -3.32 4.91
N SER A 261 -4.59 -4.14 4.20
CA SER A 261 -6.04 -4.24 4.44
C SER A 261 -6.32 -4.79 5.84
N GLN A 262 -5.66 -5.88 6.22
CA GLN A 262 -5.76 -6.44 7.58
C GLN A 262 -5.31 -5.42 8.63
N ALA A 263 -4.20 -4.72 8.40
CA ALA A 263 -3.75 -3.67 9.30
C ALA A 263 -4.78 -2.55 9.47
N SER A 264 -5.30 -2.01 8.37
CA SER A 264 -6.33 -0.94 8.40
C SER A 264 -7.57 -1.39 9.16
N VAL A 265 -8.07 -2.60 8.87
CA VAL A 265 -9.24 -3.18 9.55
C VAL A 265 -8.98 -3.36 11.05
N ARG A 266 -7.78 -3.80 11.44
CA ARG A 266 -7.42 -3.97 12.84
C ARG A 266 -7.49 -2.66 13.62
N TYR A 267 -6.94 -1.58 13.08
CA TYR A 267 -6.91 -0.30 13.80
C TYR A 267 -8.27 0.40 13.81
N ALA A 268 -9.07 0.23 12.76
CA ALA A 268 -10.47 0.63 12.79
C ALA A 268 -11.26 -0.08 13.91
N SER A 269 -11.03 -1.40 14.09
CA SER A 269 -11.62 -2.17 15.20
C SER A 269 -11.13 -1.65 16.56
N LYS A 270 -9.84 -1.35 16.70
CA LYS A 270 -9.25 -0.78 17.93
C LYS A 270 -9.86 0.56 18.31
N MET A 271 -9.98 1.49 17.37
CA MET A 271 -10.64 2.77 17.59
C MET A 271 -12.08 2.61 18.09
N THR A 272 -12.80 1.59 17.60
CA THR A 272 -14.16 1.29 18.08
C THR A 272 -14.14 0.87 19.56
N ASP A 273 -13.16 0.06 19.97
CA ASP A 273 -12.95 -0.31 21.39
C ASP A 273 -12.62 0.91 22.26
N ASP A 274 -11.76 1.81 21.77
CA ASP A 274 -11.31 3.00 22.52
C ASP A 274 -12.46 3.97 22.74
N LEU A 275 -13.27 4.25 21.71
CA LEU A 275 -14.48 5.07 21.83
C LEU A 275 -15.49 4.45 22.81
N ALA A 276 -15.64 3.13 22.82
CA ALA A 276 -16.53 2.44 23.75
C ALA A 276 -16.09 2.58 25.21
N THR A 277 -14.79 2.78 25.46
CA THR A 277 -14.22 3.02 26.79
C THR A 277 -13.99 4.49 27.12
N GLY A 278 -14.11 5.38 26.13
CA GLY A 278 -13.87 6.82 26.26
C GLY A 278 -12.39 7.18 26.38
N ASP A 279 -11.51 6.37 25.78
CA ASP A 279 -10.06 6.56 25.80
C ASP A 279 -9.59 7.35 24.56
N ALA A 280 -9.60 8.68 24.67
CA ALA A 280 -9.24 9.57 23.57
C ALA A 280 -7.76 9.42 23.16
N ASP A 281 -6.85 9.20 24.13
CA ASP A 281 -5.41 9.09 23.84
C ASP A 281 -5.11 7.82 23.01
N ASP A 282 -5.74 6.68 23.35
CA ASP A 282 -5.62 5.45 22.56
C ASP A 282 -6.38 5.53 21.22
N TYR A 283 -7.49 6.28 21.16
CA TYR A 283 -8.21 6.52 19.91
C TYR A 283 -7.34 7.28 18.89
N ASP A 284 -6.77 8.42 19.27
CA ASP A 284 -5.92 9.24 18.39
C ASP A 284 -4.67 8.44 17.95
N LYS A 285 -4.10 7.67 18.88
CA LYS A 285 -3.00 6.74 18.59
C LYS A 285 -3.37 5.72 17.52
N HIS A 286 -4.51 5.04 17.66
CA HIS A 286 -4.93 4.02 16.71
C HIS A 286 -5.42 4.64 15.39
N GLN A 287 -5.92 5.88 15.38
CA GLN A 287 -6.15 6.64 14.15
C GLN A 287 -4.86 6.86 13.39
N ALA A 288 -3.84 7.40 14.05
CA ALA A 288 -2.52 7.65 13.45
C ALA A 288 -1.89 6.37 12.88
N GLU A 289 -1.94 5.28 13.66
CA GLU A 289 -1.42 3.98 13.27
C GLU A 289 -2.21 3.40 12.08
N GLY A 290 -3.54 3.49 12.11
CA GLY A 290 -4.43 3.06 11.03
C GLY A 290 -4.22 3.84 9.73
N HIS A 291 -4.05 5.16 9.81
CA HIS A 291 -3.74 6.01 8.66
C HIS A 291 -2.41 5.60 8.03
N ALA A 292 -1.35 5.46 8.85
CA ALA A 292 -0.04 5.09 8.35
C ALA A 292 -0.06 3.74 7.61
N PHE A 293 -0.83 2.76 8.10
CA PHE A 293 -1.03 1.48 7.43
C PHE A 293 -1.87 1.59 6.14
N PHE A 294 -2.99 2.31 6.17
CA PHE A 294 -3.83 2.48 4.98
C PHE A 294 -3.08 3.19 3.85
N ARG A 295 -2.27 4.20 4.21
CA ARG A 295 -1.43 4.97 3.28
C ARG A 295 -0.50 4.07 2.44
N VAL A 296 -0.11 2.90 2.95
CA VAL A 296 0.70 1.90 2.22
C VAL A 296 -0.03 1.36 0.98
N ILE A 297 -1.35 1.25 1.01
CA ILE A 297 -2.13 0.68 -0.09
C ILE A 297 -3.02 1.69 -0.79
N GLU A 298 -3.21 2.89 -0.23
CA GLU A 298 -4.13 3.91 -0.71
C GLU A 298 -3.98 4.17 -2.22
N ALA A 299 -2.75 4.44 -2.68
CA ALA A 299 -2.45 4.71 -4.09
C ALA A 299 -2.75 3.53 -5.04
N TYR A 300 -2.90 2.31 -4.52
CA TYR A 300 -3.19 1.10 -5.29
C TYR A 300 -4.67 0.67 -5.21
N VAL A 301 -5.39 1.10 -4.17
CA VAL A 301 -6.80 0.74 -3.98
C VAL A 301 -7.76 1.86 -4.37
N ALA A 302 -7.34 3.13 -4.31
CA ALA A 302 -8.19 4.30 -4.50
C ALA A 302 -8.99 4.25 -5.81
N ASP A 303 -8.32 4.01 -6.94
CA ASP A 303 -8.91 3.91 -8.27
C ASP A 303 -10.01 2.83 -8.36
N HIS A 304 -10.04 1.84 -7.46
CA HIS A 304 -11.10 0.81 -7.45
C HIS A 304 -12.36 1.23 -6.68
N THR A 305 -12.33 2.39 -6.03
CA THR A 305 -13.36 2.83 -5.08
C THR A 305 -14.18 4.04 -5.51
N ASP A 306 -13.99 4.51 -6.75
CA ASP A 306 -14.90 5.42 -7.46
C ASP A 306 -16.36 4.97 -7.31
N ALA A 307 -17.27 5.92 -7.02
CA ALA A 307 -18.67 5.60 -6.77
C ALA A 307 -19.65 6.62 -7.33
N CYS A 308 -20.84 6.12 -7.67
CA CYS A 308 -22.01 6.91 -7.99
C CYS A 308 -22.98 6.94 -6.81
N TYR A 309 -23.33 8.13 -6.35
CA TYR A 309 -24.38 8.32 -5.36
C TYR A 309 -25.77 8.23 -6.00
N ASN A 310 -26.69 7.54 -5.32
CA ASN A 310 -28.09 7.45 -5.70
C ASN A 310 -28.95 8.38 -4.83
N ASN A 311 -29.65 9.34 -5.42
CA ASN A 311 -30.44 10.32 -4.65
C ASN A 311 -31.79 9.80 -4.12
N GLN A 312 -32.17 8.56 -4.43
CA GLN A 312 -33.39 7.93 -3.91
C GLN A 312 -33.08 7.02 -2.71
N THR A 313 -31.98 6.26 -2.78
CA THR A 313 -31.54 5.40 -1.65
C THR A 313 -30.59 6.10 -0.69
N HIS A 314 -29.93 7.18 -1.13
CA HIS A 314 -28.77 7.76 -0.47
C HIS A 314 -27.57 6.80 -0.35
N GLY A 315 -27.58 5.70 -1.12
CA GLY A 315 -26.50 4.72 -1.18
C GLY A 315 -25.52 4.99 -2.31
N MET A 316 -24.41 4.23 -2.30
CA MET A 316 -23.33 4.33 -3.27
C MET A 316 -23.26 3.08 -4.14
N ALA A 317 -23.16 3.26 -5.45
CA ALA A 317 -22.80 2.21 -6.39
C ALA A 317 -21.32 2.37 -6.76
N TYR A 318 -20.46 1.46 -6.30
CA TYR A 318 -19.05 1.43 -6.66
C TYR A 318 -18.87 1.03 -8.11
N ILE A 319 -18.22 1.88 -8.90
CA ILE A 319 -18.05 1.70 -10.34
C ILE A 319 -16.58 1.39 -10.73
N GLY A 320 -15.66 1.39 -9.76
CA GLY A 320 -14.22 1.28 -9.99
C GLY A 320 -13.69 2.38 -10.92
N ALA A 321 -12.44 2.27 -11.38
CA ALA A 321 -11.75 3.33 -12.10
C ALA A 321 -12.53 3.80 -13.33
N SER A 322 -13.21 4.94 -13.23
CA SER A 322 -14.22 5.31 -14.22
C SER A 322 -14.27 6.81 -14.45
N ALA A 323 -15.43 7.36 -14.76
CA ALA A 323 -15.63 8.78 -14.95
C ALA A 323 -17.06 9.15 -14.58
N ALA A 324 -17.31 10.43 -14.32
CA ALA A 324 -18.63 10.92 -13.94
C ALA A 324 -19.76 10.49 -14.89
N ALA A 325 -19.51 10.42 -16.21
CA ALA A 325 -20.48 9.98 -17.20
C ALA A 325 -20.96 8.53 -17.00
N THR A 326 -20.22 7.71 -16.27
CA THR A 326 -20.64 6.35 -15.88
C THR A 326 -21.85 6.39 -14.95
N CYS A 327 -22.01 7.44 -14.13
CA CYS A 327 -23.20 7.60 -13.29
C CYS A 327 -24.46 7.90 -14.11
N ASP A 328 -24.33 8.45 -15.32
CA ASP A 328 -25.46 8.66 -16.24
C ASP A 328 -25.83 7.38 -17.01
N ALA A 329 -25.03 6.30 -16.88
CA ALA A 329 -25.15 5.08 -17.67
C ALA A 329 -26.01 4.00 -17.02
N PHE A 330 -26.58 4.27 -15.83
CA PHE A 330 -27.56 3.40 -15.19
C PHE A 330 -28.89 3.44 -15.95
N THR A 331 -29.43 2.27 -16.25
CA THR A 331 -30.69 2.12 -16.97
C THR A 331 -31.55 1.03 -16.35
N TRP A 332 -32.85 1.29 -16.28
CA TRP A 332 -33.84 0.30 -15.88
C TRP A 332 -34.15 -0.63 -17.06
N THR A 333 -33.69 -1.87 -16.99
CA THR A 333 -33.75 -2.79 -18.14
C THR A 333 -33.94 -4.25 -17.74
N GLN A 334 -34.17 -5.12 -18.72
CA GLN A 334 -34.27 -6.57 -18.55
C GLN A 334 -33.11 -7.25 -19.27
N TYR A 335 -32.61 -8.36 -18.73
CA TYR A 335 -31.57 -9.14 -19.39
C TYR A 335 -32.12 -9.75 -20.69
N GLN A 336 -31.67 -9.21 -21.84
CA GLN A 336 -32.12 -9.61 -23.18
C GLN A 336 -33.66 -9.57 -23.37
N GLY A 337 -34.34 -8.65 -22.67
CA GLY A 337 -35.81 -8.53 -22.74
C GLY A 337 -36.57 -9.68 -22.06
N GLN A 338 -35.90 -10.44 -21.19
CA GLN A 338 -36.49 -11.52 -20.40
C GLN A 338 -36.18 -11.32 -18.92
N GLY A 339 -37.02 -11.90 -18.05
CA GLY A 339 -36.84 -11.87 -16.61
C GLY A 339 -37.29 -10.56 -15.95
N ASP A 340 -36.85 -10.37 -14.71
CA ASP A 340 -37.17 -9.18 -13.91
C ASP A 340 -36.36 -7.97 -14.39
N TYR A 341 -36.93 -6.78 -14.19
CA TYR A 341 -36.19 -5.55 -14.43
C TYR A 341 -35.11 -5.35 -13.36
N MET A 342 -34.03 -4.70 -13.75
CA MET A 342 -32.87 -4.39 -12.92
C MET A 342 -32.32 -3.02 -13.27
N CYS A 343 -31.69 -2.37 -12.29
CA CYS A 343 -30.91 -1.17 -12.54
C CYS A 343 -29.49 -1.55 -12.95
N TYR A 344 -29.18 -1.39 -14.23
CA TYR A 344 -27.94 -1.88 -14.82
C TYR A 344 -27.08 -0.73 -15.32
N ASN A 345 -25.80 -0.72 -14.98
CA ASN A 345 -24.85 0.22 -15.55
C ASN A 345 -24.31 -0.32 -16.89
N THR A 346 -24.54 0.42 -17.97
CA THR A 346 -24.15 -0.03 -19.31
C THR A 346 -22.66 0.13 -19.64
N VAL A 347 -21.90 0.88 -18.84
CA VAL A 347 -20.46 1.11 -19.03
C VAL A 347 -19.63 0.08 -18.26
N VAL A 348 -19.91 -0.10 -16.97
CA VAL A 348 -19.15 -1.01 -16.09
C VAL A 348 -19.82 -2.37 -15.89
N HIS A 349 -20.97 -2.60 -16.53
CA HIS A 349 -21.65 -3.90 -16.57
C HIS A 349 -22.02 -4.46 -15.19
N MET A 350 -22.41 -3.59 -14.25
CA MET A 350 -22.87 -3.97 -12.91
C MET A 350 -24.38 -3.79 -12.74
N VAL A 351 -24.96 -4.48 -11.75
CA VAL A 351 -26.35 -4.27 -11.31
C VAL A 351 -26.34 -3.64 -9.93
N TYR A 352 -27.07 -2.54 -9.76
CA TYR A 352 -27.30 -1.94 -8.44
C TYR A 352 -28.57 -2.54 -7.83
N ALA A 353 -28.39 -3.52 -6.94
CA ALA A 353 -29.47 -4.36 -6.43
C ALA A 353 -30.50 -3.61 -5.55
N GLU A 354 -30.10 -2.51 -4.91
CA GLU A 354 -31.00 -1.71 -4.06
C GLU A 354 -32.05 -0.94 -4.88
N ALA A 355 -31.78 -0.69 -6.16
CA ALA A 355 -32.76 -0.11 -7.08
C ALA A 355 -33.79 -1.15 -7.51
N THR A 356 -34.85 -1.28 -6.72
CA THR A 356 -35.98 -2.19 -6.97
C THR A 356 -37.07 -1.61 -7.87
N THR A 357 -36.96 -0.32 -8.24
CA THR A 357 -37.89 0.37 -9.13
C THR A 357 -37.16 1.25 -10.14
N GLU A 358 -37.85 1.60 -11.23
CA GLU A 358 -37.33 2.55 -12.23
C GLU A 358 -37.02 3.92 -11.62
N GLU A 359 -37.84 4.39 -10.69
CA GLU A 359 -37.62 5.67 -9.98
C GLU A 359 -36.29 5.65 -9.20
N ILE A 360 -36.02 4.57 -8.47
CA ILE A 360 -34.74 4.42 -7.76
C ILE A 360 -33.57 4.35 -8.74
N CYS A 361 -33.73 3.63 -9.86
CA CYS A 361 -32.67 3.54 -10.87
C CYS A 361 -32.36 4.89 -11.54
N ASN A 362 -33.39 5.70 -11.78
CA ASN A 362 -33.24 7.07 -12.30
C ASN A 362 -32.68 8.05 -11.25
N GLY A 363 -32.39 7.58 -10.04
CA GLY A 363 -31.75 8.34 -8.97
C GLY A 363 -30.25 8.55 -9.15
N PHE A 364 -29.63 7.97 -10.19
CA PHE A 364 -28.24 8.22 -10.53
C PHE A 364 -28.09 9.36 -11.55
N ALA A 365 -27.05 10.17 -11.37
CA ALA A 365 -26.62 11.18 -12.33
C ALA A 365 -25.15 11.51 -12.09
N SER A 366 -24.42 11.98 -13.10
CA SER A 366 -23.10 12.58 -12.92
C SER A 366 -23.17 13.86 -12.06
N MET A 367 -24.24 14.65 -12.26
CA MET A 367 -24.58 15.83 -11.47
C MET A 367 -26.09 15.95 -11.36
N PHE A 368 -26.61 16.19 -10.16
CA PHE A 368 -28.05 16.26 -9.94
C PHE A 368 -28.66 17.55 -10.50
N PRO A 369 -29.69 17.43 -11.36
CA PRO A 369 -30.40 18.59 -11.89
C PRO A 369 -31.01 19.42 -10.76
N GLY A 370 -30.82 20.75 -10.81
CA GLY A 370 -31.43 21.70 -9.88
C GLY A 370 -30.64 22.01 -8.62
N SER A 371 -29.95 21.02 -8.03
CA SER A 371 -29.05 21.27 -6.88
C SER A 371 -27.60 21.53 -7.31
N GLY A 372 -27.17 20.97 -8.44
CA GLY A 372 -25.77 21.01 -8.85
C GLY A 372 -24.85 20.15 -7.95
N MET A 373 -25.42 19.29 -7.10
CA MET A 373 -24.59 18.37 -6.32
C MET A 373 -23.97 17.30 -7.23
N PRO A 374 -22.69 16.95 -7.03
CA PRO A 374 -22.09 15.84 -7.76
C PRO A 374 -22.76 14.53 -7.37
N GLY A 375 -23.03 13.68 -8.36
CA GLY A 375 -23.40 12.29 -8.13
C GLY A 375 -22.25 11.31 -8.33
N TYR A 376 -21.13 11.77 -8.91
CA TYR A 376 -19.88 11.02 -8.99
C TYR A 376 -18.89 11.47 -7.92
N TYR A 377 -18.26 10.49 -7.28
CA TYR A 377 -17.22 10.66 -6.27
C TYR A 377 -16.03 9.80 -6.68
N ALA A 378 -14.91 10.45 -7.00
CA ALA A 378 -13.65 9.76 -7.23
C ALA A 378 -13.10 9.22 -5.90
N ASP A 379 -12.47 8.05 -5.93
CA ASP A 379 -11.80 7.43 -4.78
C ASP A 379 -12.66 7.41 -3.50
N TYR A 380 -13.98 7.22 -3.66
CA TYR A 380 -14.93 7.41 -2.55
C TYR A 380 -14.59 6.52 -1.36
N GLY A 381 -14.41 5.21 -1.60
CA GLY A 381 -14.09 4.26 -0.53
C GLY A 381 -12.77 4.61 0.16
N ALA A 382 -11.71 4.89 -0.59
CA ALA A 382 -10.44 5.31 -0.01
C ALA A 382 -10.57 6.60 0.81
N SER A 383 -11.27 7.61 0.28
CA SER A 383 -11.54 8.86 0.99
C SER A 383 -12.31 8.65 2.29
N GLN A 384 -13.27 7.71 2.32
CA GLN A 384 -13.99 7.39 3.56
C GLN A 384 -13.09 6.71 4.59
N ILE A 385 -12.13 5.88 4.18
CA ILE A 385 -11.14 5.28 5.09
C ILE A 385 -10.20 6.35 5.64
N VAL A 386 -9.73 7.28 4.80
CA VAL A 386 -8.93 8.44 5.25
C VAL A 386 -9.71 9.25 6.28
N ASN A 387 -10.99 9.53 6.04
CA ASN A 387 -11.82 10.26 7.01
C ASN A 387 -11.96 9.53 8.35
N ILE A 388 -12.03 8.19 8.35
CA ILE A 388 -12.06 7.41 9.61
C ILE A 388 -10.76 7.63 10.39
N PHE A 389 -9.62 7.66 9.71
CA PHE A 389 -8.31 7.82 10.36
C PHE A 389 -7.82 9.28 10.43
N ASP A 390 -8.69 10.26 10.17
CA ASP A 390 -8.36 11.68 10.26
C ASP A 390 -8.29 12.08 11.74
N LEU A 391 -7.13 12.56 12.19
CA LEU A 391 -6.91 13.00 13.58
C LEU A 391 -7.83 14.15 14.02
N SER A 392 -8.49 14.83 13.08
CA SER A 392 -9.49 15.85 13.39
C SER A 392 -10.90 15.30 13.62
N ASP A 393 -11.14 14.01 13.39
CA ASP A 393 -12.39 13.33 13.72
C ASP A 393 -12.37 12.85 15.18
N ASP A 394 -13.26 13.40 16.02
CA ASP A 394 -13.46 12.98 17.42
C ASP A 394 -14.19 11.62 17.56
N GLY A 395 -14.59 11.03 16.44
CA GLY A 395 -15.17 9.71 16.35
C GLY A 395 -16.68 9.60 16.63
N ASP A 396 -17.25 8.47 16.22
CA ASP A 396 -18.66 8.10 16.43
C ASP A 396 -18.73 6.77 17.19
N ALA A 397 -19.05 6.83 18.48
CA ALA A 397 -19.18 5.66 19.34
C ALA A 397 -20.32 4.70 18.94
N THR A 398 -21.12 5.04 17.92
CA THR A 398 -22.15 4.17 17.32
C THR A 398 -21.72 3.52 16.01
N ALA A 399 -20.59 3.95 15.44
CA ALA A 399 -20.04 3.39 14.21
C ALA A 399 -19.35 2.05 14.46
N ASP A 400 -19.41 1.17 13.45
CA ASP A 400 -18.60 -0.03 13.36
C ASP A 400 -17.50 0.24 12.32
N TYR A 401 -16.38 0.81 12.78
CA TYR A 401 -15.32 1.22 11.86
C TYR A 401 -14.66 0.03 11.15
N GLU A 402 -14.59 -1.14 11.81
CA GLU A 402 -14.13 -2.36 11.15
C GLU A 402 -15.04 -2.69 9.95
N ALA A 403 -16.36 -2.77 10.16
CA ALA A 403 -17.30 -3.09 9.09
C ALA A 403 -17.25 -2.05 7.97
N HIS A 404 -17.10 -0.77 8.32
CA HIS A 404 -16.95 0.31 7.36
C HIS A 404 -15.67 0.17 6.51
N VAL A 405 -14.51 -0.01 7.12
CA VAL A 405 -13.25 -0.18 6.37
C VAL A 405 -13.31 -1.40 5.45
N ARG A 406 -13.86 -2.53 5.92
CA ARG A 406 -14.08 -3.71 5.06
C ARG A 406 -15.00 -3.41 3.89
N MET A 407 -16.11 -2.70 4.13
CA MET A 407 -17.05 -2.29 3.08
C MET A 407 -16.37 -1.38 2.04
N TYR A 408 -15.55 -0.43 2.48
CA TYR A 408 -14.87 0.52 1.59
C TYR A 408 -13.74 -0.13 0.78
N LEU A 409 -13.08 -1.16 1.32
CA LEU A 409 -12.04 -1.93 0.62
C LEU A 409 -12.58 -3.01 -0.32
N GLN A 410 -13.82 -3.46 -0.14
CA GLN A 410 -14.39 -4.57 -0.92
C GLN A 410 -14.25 -4.40 -2.45
N PRO A 411 -14.51 -3.22 -3.05
CA PRO A 411 -14.31 -3.03 -4.49
C PRO A 411 -12.87 -3.25 -4.96
N ALA A 412 -11.89 -2.87 -4.13
CA ALA A 412 -10.48 -3.13 -4.41
C ALA A 412 -10.17 -4.62 -4.25
N TRP A 413 -10.66 -5.29 -3.21
CA TRP A 413 -10.48 -6.73 -3.04
C TRP A 413 -11.02 -7.52 -4.24
N ASP A 414 -12.21 -7.16 -4.73
CA ASP A 414 -12.80 -7.78 -5.92
C ASP A 414 -11.90 -7.59 -7.16
N ALA A 415 -11.28 -6.41 -7.32
CA ALA A 415 -10.39 -6.11 -8.44
C ALA A 415 -9.07 -6.90 -8.39
N PHE A 416 -8.52 -7.12 -7.20
CA PHE A 416 -7.32 -7.93 -6.98
C PHE A 416 -7.61 -9.45 -6.88
N GLY A 417 -8.89 -9.86 -6.94
CA GLY A 417 -9.29 -11.25 -6.70
C GLY A 417 -8.92 -11.73 -5.29
N ILE A 418 -8.96 -10.81 -4.31
CA ILE A 418 -8.80 -11.08 -2.89
C ILE A 418 -10.17 -11.46 -2.33
N THR A 419 -10.20 -12.56 -1.59
CA THR A 419 -11.41 -13.10 -0.97
C THR A 419 -11.43 -12.83 0.52
N SER A 420 -12.58 -13.06 1.15
CA SER A 420 -12.69 -13.04 2.61
C SER A 420 -11.80 -14.06 3.32
N ASP A 421 -11.44 -15.16 2.65
CA ASP A 421 -10.51 -16.16 3.22
C ASP A 421 -9.07 -15.63 3.23
N ASP A 422 -8.70 -14.85 2.22
CA ASP A 422 -7.37 -14.21 2.15
C ASP A 422 -7.21 -13.12 3.22
N ILE A 423 -8.27 -12.36 3.50
CA ILE A 423 -8.28 -11.32 4.55
C ILE A 423 -8.43 -11.93 5.94
N GLY A 424 -9.27 -12.95 6.09
CA GLY A 424 -9.61 -13.53 7.38
C GLY A 424 -10.53 -12.67 8.26
N ALA A 425 -10.70 -13.10 9.50
CA ALA A 425 -11.53 -12.46 10.52
C ALA A 425 -10.70 -12.20 11.78
N LEU A 426 -10.93 -11.09 12.48
CA LEU A 426 -10.22 -10.80 13.72
C LEU A 426 -10.46 -11.91 14.76
N VAL A 427 -9.37 -12.44 15.34
CA VAL A 427 -9.38 -13.53 16.34
C VAL A 427 -9.07 -13.09 17.76
#